data_AF-A0AA97BE16-F1
#
_entry.id   AF-A0AA97BE16-F1
#
_cell.length_a   1.000
_cell.length_b   1.000
_cell.length_c   1.000
_cell.angle_alpha   90.00
_cell.angle_beta   90.00
_cell.angle_gamma   90.00
#
_symmetry.space_group_name_H-M   'P 1'
#
loop_
_entity.id
_entity.type
_entity.pdbx_description
1 polymer ?
#
loop_
_entity_poly.entity_id
_entity_poly.type
_entity_poly.pdbx_seq_one_letter_code
_entity_poly.pdbx_strand_id
1 'polypeptide(L)'
;MSLANTPQALHPAAQTSQWRLRPGYLSEGDSDFESVHVLIGQFLADRHSPDPLPDDSLLTENTEFRWGAQKPLEKVIASQAELDFLLRHPALFRSAIAIIEPWEHVGRNPLGEEVRASLNVAYIAQKIADCDSILFPMWSSGLLDLDVVVPLITAGLAVVVEGGDPSVRDASTFDGAQCSLEDLHRLVERLLISRSPTSALALFICLGHQLAAQAHINLIKQAVREVLSLDSLPRDPDGKMLKALRRVCQRIEAVGSSLKITKRNGHVIAEGWDHPEFAVGPNEHKEVGDRQLHHYQSPDGDAQGIPEELITAHEITADQYEGVIDTAIEYEREINIAMFHSDEVNEEAILFANWAYRLLHDAMIPYRSMIAGSRLAWLLKLPDAVEILCSTTIGEEVVTECSATCIIYRDFESKQVRRSFTCQFHPELLSDLRAVGHSAPPSYARLKADDGARLFARLLYEGMQE
;
A
#
# COMPACT_ATOMS: atom_id res chain seq x y z
N MET A 1 13.73 1.21 56.51
CA MET A 1 14.11 2.41 55.73
C MET A 1 15.40 2.12 55.00
N SER A 2 15.32 1.84 53.70
CA SER A 2 16.41 2.00 52.73
C SER A 2 15.79 1.73 51.35
N LEU A 3 15.28 2.79 50.73
CA LEU A 3 14.85 2.78 49.33
C LEU A 3 16.12 2.81 48.48
N ALA A 4 16.43 1.70 47.81
CA ALA A 4 17.44 1.67 46.78
C ALA A 4 16.85 2.31 45.52
N ASN A 5 17.35 3.49 45.18
CA ASN A 5 17.12 4.14 43.90
C ASN A 5 17.72 3.28 42.79
N THR A 6 16.86 2.64 42.01
CA THR A 6 17.22 2.09 40.70
C THR A 6 17.45 3.26 39.75
N PRO A 7 18.57 3.33 39.01
CA PRO A 7 18.80 4.40 38.06
C PRO A 7 17.80 4.29 36.91
N GLN A 8 16.95 5.31 36.76
CA GLN A 8 16.21 5.55 35.52
C GLN A 8 17.22 5.60 34.37
N ALA A 9 17.09 4.66 33.44
CA ALA A 9 17.78 4.75 32.17
C ALA A 9 17.36 6.07 31.51
N LEU A 10 18.34 6.94 31.29
CA LEU A 10 18.19 8.17 30.54
C LEU A 10 17.72 7.81 29.13
N HIS A 11 16.46 8.13 28.81
CA HIS A 11 16.04 8.26 27.41
C HIS A 11 16.93 9.34 26.77
N PRO A 12 17.63 9.07 25.65
CA PRO A 12 18.44 10.08 25.01
C PRO A 12 17.51 11.17 24.44
N ALA A 13 17.73 12.41 24.87
CA ALA A 13 17.07 13.57 24.32
C ALA A 13 17.49 13.78 22.84
N ALA A 14 16.48 13.73 21.95
CA ALA A 14 16.38 14.22 20.57
C ALA A 14 17.55 13.93 19.58
N GLN A 15 17.43 12.84 18.81
CA GLN A 15 18.20 12.62 17.56
C GLN A 15 17.85 13.63 16.44
N THR A 16 16.76 14.40 16.57
CA THR A 16 16.27 15.34 15.55
C THR A 16 17.19 16.53 15.29
N SER A 17 18.12 16.85 16.19
CA SER A 17 19.11 17.93 15.98
C SER A 17 20.08 17.65 14.84
N GLN A 18 20.10 16.42 14.31
CA GLN A 18 20.94 15.99 13.20
C GLN A 18 20.18 15.92 11.86
N TRP A 19 18.88 16.22 11.85
CA TRP A 19 18.08 16.15 10.62
C TRP A 19 18.45 17.28 9.67
N ARG A 20 18.60 16.95 8.38
CA ARG A 20 18.61 17.99 7.35
C ARG A 20 17.27 18.71 7.38
N LEU A 21 17.32 20.04 7.34
CA LEU A 21 16.14 20.90 7.29
C LEU A 21 15.72 21.28 5.86
N ARG A 22 16.58 20.98 4.87
CA ARG A 22 16.35 21.19 3.45
C ARG A 22 16.20 19.82 2.77
N PRO A 23 15.21 19.64 1.88
CA PRO A 23 15.02 18.40 1.14
C PRO A 23 16.09 18.23 0.06
N GLY A 24 16.36 16.98 -0.34
CA GLY A 24 17.40 16.64 -1.32
C GLY A 24 18.77 16.43 -0.69
N TYR A 25 19.48 15.40 -1.16
CA TYR A 25 20.78 14.99 -0.64
C TYR A 25 21.89 15.12 -1.68
N LEU A 26 21.59 14.78 -2.93
CA LEU A 26 22.54 14.76 -4.04
C LEU A 26 22.57 16.09 -4.81
N SER A 27 21.41 16.74 -4.99
CA SER A 27 21.30 17.93 -5.82
C SER A 27 21.61 19.22 -5.05
N GLU A 28 22.16 20.22 -5.75
CA GLU A 28 22.45 21.54 -5.17
C GLU A 28 21.19 22.39 -4.92
N GLY A 29 20.12 22.11 -5.68
CA GLY A 29 18.81 22.73 -5.53
C GLY A 29 17.91 21.82 -4.70
N ASP A 30 17.31 22.35 -3.63
CA ASP A 30 16.43 21.58 -2.75
C ASP A 30 15.38 20.77 -3.54
N SER A 31 15.20 19.49 -3.22
CA SER A 31 14.21 18.64 -3.89
C SER A 31 12.78 19.08 -3.58
N ASP A 32 11.95 19.12 -4.61
CA ASP A 32 10.52 19.44 -4.55
C ASP A 32 9.70 18.46 -5.41
N PHE A 33 8.38 18.66 -5.50
CA PHE A 33 7.51 17.78 -6.27
C PHE A 33 7.93 17.73 -7.75
N GLU A 34 8.13 18.90 -8.37
CA GLU A 34 8.41 19.02 -9.79
C GLU A 34 9.76 18.39 -10.16
N SER A 35 10.81 18.64 -9.38
CA SER A 35 12.13 18.04 -9.60
C SER A 35 12.11 16.52 -9.46
N VAL A 36 11.51 16.00 -8.38
CA VAL A 36 11.36 14.54 -8.17
C VAL A 36 10.59 13.92 -9.34
N HIS A 37 9.45 14.50 -9.70
CA HIS A 37 8.60 13.97 -10.76
C HIS A 37 9.30 13.98 -12.15
N VAL A 38 10.03 15.05 -12.48
CA VAL A 38 10.82 15.13 -13.72
C VAL A 38 11.90 14.06 -13.76
N LEU A 39 12.63 13.84 -12.66
CA LEU A 39 13.71 12.86 -12.59
C LEU A 39 13.18 11.43 -12.70
N ILE A 40 12.05 11.11 -12.04
CA ILE A 40 11.38 9.81 -12.21
C ILE A 40 10.96 9.62 -13.69
N GLY A 41 10.37 10.65 -14.30
CA GLY A 41 9.99 10.60 -15.73
C GLY A 41 11.19 10.34 -16.64
N GLN A 42 12.34 10.97 -16.37
CA GLN A 42 13.58 10.75 -17.11
C GLN A 42 14.15 9.34 -16.90
N PHE A 43 14.03 8.78 -15.68
CA PHE A 43 14.41 7.40 -15.40
C PHE A 43 13.54 6.41 -16.20
N LEU A 44 12.25 6.68 -16.34
CA LEU A 44 11.30 5.82 -17.04
C LEU A 44 11.33 5.94 -18.57
N ALA A 45 11.76 7.08 -19.11
CA ALA A 45 11.72 7.39 -20.53
C ALA A 45 12.43 6.34 -21.42
N ASP A 46 13.54 5.78 -20.94
CA ASP A 46 14.29 4.73 -21.62
C ASP A 46 15.21 3.96 -20.64
N ARG A 47 15.89 2.92 -21.15
CA ARG A 47 16.84 2.10 -20.37
C ARG A 47 18.32 2.51 -20.52
N HIS A 48 18.64 3.59 -21.24
CA HIS A 48 20.02 3.90 -21.66
C HIS A 48 20.50 5.32 -21.32
N SER A 49 19.60 6.25 -21.05
CA SER A 49 19.92 7.62 -20.67
C SER A 49 20.73 7.62 -19.38
N PRO A 50 21.78 8.46 -19.31
CA PRO A 50 22.69 8.53 -18.18
C PRO A 50 21.99 9.06 -16.92
N ASP A 51 22.62 8.85 -15.77
CA ASP A 51 22.22 9.43 -14.50
C ASP A 51 22.30 10.97 -14.59
N PRO A 52 21.18 11.70 -14.40
CA PRO A 52 21.20 13.16 -14.38
C PRO A 52 21.73 13.74 -13.07
N LEU A 53 21.84 12.94 -12.01
CA LEU A 53 22.32 13.35 -10.70
C LEU A 53 23.85 13.20 -10.59
N PRO A 54 24.50 13.88 -9.63
CA PRO A 54 25.92 13.70 -9.37
C PRO A 54 26.29 12.24 -9.09
N ASP A 55 27.49 11.83 -9.50
CA ASP A 55 28.04 10.48 -9.26
C ASP A 55 28.56 10.32 -7.83
N ASP A 56 27.79 10.83 -6.86
CA ASP A 56 28.09 10.73 -5.43
C ASP A 56 27.46 9.47 -4.83
N SER A 57 28.20 8.83 -3.92
CA SER A 57 27.72 7.64 -3.23
C SER A 57 26.77 8.02 -2.09
N LEU A 58 25.58 7.41 -2.08
CA LEU A 58 24.63 7.48 -0.96
C LEU A 58 25.16 6.86 0.33
N LEU A 59 26.27 6.12 0.27
CA LEU A 59 26.90 5.45 1.41
C LEU A 59 28.07 6.26 2.01
N THR A 60 28.32 7.47 1.51
CA THR A 60 29.47 8.30 1.95
C THR A 60 29.40 8.65 3.43
N GLU A 61 28.25 9.14 3.90
CA GLU A 61 28.02 9.47 5.32
C GLU A 61 27.45 8.28 6.12
N ASN A 62 26.81 7.33 5.43
CA ASN A 62 26.13 6.18 6.02
C ASN A 62 26.56 4.88 5.33
N THR A 63 27.73 4.37 5.72
CA THR A 63 28.40 3.24 5.05
C THR A 63 27.63 1.94 5.07
N GLU A 64 26.82 1.70 6.12
CA GLU A 64 25.93 0.54 6.23
C GLU A 64 24.52 0.82 5.70
N PHE A 65 24.25 2.05 5.24
CA PHE A 65 22.95 2.52 4.78
C PHE A 65 21.81 2.22 5.77
N ARG A 66 21.96 2.63 7.04
CA ARG A 66 21.01 2.32 8.12
C ARG A 66 20.13 3.51 8.51
N TRP A 67 18.85 3.23 8.73
CA TRP A 67 17.89 4.19 9.27
C TRP A 67 18.33 4.79 10.61
N GLY A 68 18.19 6.11 10.74
CA GLY A 68 18.50 6.87 11.97
C GLY A 68 19.99 7.01 12.27
N ALA A 69 20.88 6.41 11.46
CA ALA A 69 22.32 6.44 11.71
C ALA A 69 22.95 7.76 11.24
N GLN A 70 22.82 8.07 9.95
CA GLN A 70 23.36 9.27 9.27
C GLN A 70 22.57 9.52 7.97
N LYS A 71 22.90 10.59 7.27
CA LYS A 71 22.30 10.95 5.97
C LYS A 71 22.51 9.87 4.90
N PRO A 72 21.55 9.68 3.97
CA PRO A 72 20.29 10.42 3.82
C PRO A 72 19.11 9.86 4.64
N LEU A 73 19.35 8.89 5.53
CA LEU A 73 18.32 8.14 6.25
C LEU A 73 18.10 8.63 7.69
N GLU A 74 18.34 9.90 7.95
CA GLU A 74 18.33 10.44 9.31
C GLU A 74 16.91 10.58 9.92
N LYS A 75 15.87 10.63 9.08
CA LYS A 75 14.49 10.95 9.46
C LYS A 75 13.68 9.68 9.85
N VAL A 76 13.70 9.34 11.13
CA VAL A 76 12.94 8.20 11.71
C VAL A 76 11.98 8.69 12.78
N ILE A 77 10.70 8.32 12.69
CA ILE A 77 9.66 8.69 13.66
C ILE A 77 9.50 7.58 14.69
N ALA A 78 10.40 7.53 15.67
CA ALA A 78 10.39 6.51 16.71
C ALA A 78 9.52 6.87 17.94
N SER A 79 9.14 8.14 18.10
CA SER A 79 8.33 8.63 19.22
C SER A 79 7.53 9.88 18.86
N GLN A 80 6.65 10.30 19.79
CA GLN A 80 5.89 11.54 19.68
C GLN A 80 6.79 12.78 19.51
N ALA A 81 8.01 12.77 20.08
CA ALA A 81 8.91 13.92 19.99
C ALA A 81 9.43 14.14 18.56
N GLU A 82 9.74 13.07 17.82
CA GLU A 82 10.10 13.16 16.40
C GLU A 82 8.90 13.58 15.54
N LEU A 83 7.70 13.08 15.84
CA LEU A 83 6.46 13.48 15.17
C LEU A 83 6.18 14.99 15.36
N ASP A 84 6.27 15.48 16.60
CA ASP A 84 6.09 16.91 16.93
C ASP A 84 7.18 17.79 16.30
N PHE A 85 8.38 17.26 16.12
CA PHE A 85 9.43 17.96 15.38
C PHE A 85 9.07 18.05 13.89
N LEU A 86 8.63 16.95 13.28
CA LEU A 86 8.26 16.90 11.87
C LEU A 86 7.08 17.83 11.55
N LEU A 87 6.06 17.87 12.41
CA LEU A 87 4.91 18.79 12.31
C LEU A 87 5.30 20.27 12.30
N ARG A 88 6.39 20.62 12.99
CA ARG A 88 6.93 21.99 13.00
C ARG A 88 7.75 22.36 11.76
N HIS A 89 8.05 21.38 10.89
CA HIS A 89 8.86 21.58 9.70
C HIS A 89 8.19 20.97 8.44
N PRO A 90 7.10 21.57 7.94
CA PRO A 90 6.35 21.01 6.80
C PRO A 90 7.15 20.75 5.52
N ALA A 91 8.21 21.52 5.29
CA ALA A 91 9.10 21.33 4.14
C ALA A 91 9.76 19.94 4.13
N LEU A 92 9.89 19.27 5.28
CA LEU A 92 10.55 17.97 5.39
C LEU A 92 9.69 16.81 4.88
N PHE A 93 8.37 16.90 5.02
CA PHE A 93 7.49 15.80 4.63
C PHE A 93 6.72 16.05 3.33
N ARG A 94 6.52 17.31 2.92
CA ARG A 94 5.77 17.62 1.68
C ARG A 94 6.45 17.16 0.40
N SER A 95 7.78 17.02 0.42
CA SER A 95 8.60 16.62 -0.73
C SER A 95 9.31 15.29 -0.47
N ALA A 96 8.76 14.47 0.43
CA ALA A 96 9.33 13.19 0.82
C ALA A 96 8.31 12.06 0.65
N ILE A 97 8.83 10.85 0.57
CA ILE A 97 8.05 9.62 0.67
C ILE A 97 7.98 9.20 2.15
N ALA A 98 6.78 8.95 2.65
CA ALA A 98 6.59 8.33 3.96
C ALA A 98 6.63 6.80 3.80
N ILE A 99 7.53 6.13 4.50
CA ILE A 99 7.67 4.68 4.48
C ILE A 99 7.21 4.14 5.83
N ILE A 100 6.18 3.30 5.82
CA ILE A 100 5.65 2.62 6.99
C ILE A 100 6.19 1.20 7.00
N GLU A 101 6.83 0.80 8.10
CA GLU A 101 7.19 -0.60 8.36
C GLU A 101 6.20 -1.21 9.34
N PRO A 102 5.31 -2.11 8.90
CA PRO A 102 4.47 -2.88 9.79
C PRO A 102 5.28 -3.85 10.66
N TRP A 103 6.44 -4.30 10.16
CA TRP A 103 7.37 -5.22 10.81
C TRP A 103 8.83 -4.89 10.50
N GLU A 104 9.78 -5.42 11.29
CA GLU A 104 11.21 -5.06 11.20
C GLU A 104 11.92 -5.55 9.91
N HIS A 105 11.42 -6.63 9.32
CA HIS A 105 11.93 -7.21 8.07
C HIS A 105 10.83 -7.93 7.31
N VAL A 106 11.00 -8.11 6.00
CA VAL A 106 10.07 -8.84 5.13
C VAL A 106 10.33 -10.35 5.12
N GLY A 107 11.45 -10.79 5.71
CA GLY A 107 11.83 -12.19 5.85
C GLY A 107 13.34 -12.39 5.85
N ARG A 108 13.79 -13.65 5.79
CA ARG A 108 15.22 -14.01 5.66
C ARG A 108 15.55 -14.59 4.29
N ASN A 109 16.53 -14.00 3.61
CA ASN A 109 16.92 -14.42 2.26
C ASN A 109 17.63 -15.80 2.29
N PRO A 110 17.97 -16.39 1.12
CA PRO A 110 18.68 -17.67 1.07
C PRO A 110 20.04 -17.72 1.77
N LEU A 111 20.64 -16.56 2.07
CA LEU A 111 21.88 -16.43 2.85
C LEU A 111 21.65 -16.31 4.36
N GLY A 112 20.38 -16.27 4.80
CA GLY A 112 19.99 -16.12 6.21
C GLY A 112 19.92 -14.66 6.69
N GLU A 113 20.10 -13.69 5.80
CA GLU A 113 20.08 -12.26 6.13
C GLU A 113 18.64 -11.76 6.22
N GLU A 114 18.35 -10.95 7.24
CA GLU A 114 17.07 -10.24 7.34
C GLU A 114 16.99 -9.18 6.26
N VAL A 115 15.88 -9.16 5.52
CA VAL A 115 15.65 -8.22 4.43
C VAL A 115 14.76 -7.10 4.92
N ARG A 116 15.35 -5.93 5.16
CA ARG A 116 14.62 -4.72 5.52
C ARG A 116 14.36 -3.87 4.26
N ALA A 117 13.26 -4.18 3.56
CA ALA A 117 12.97 -3.67 2.22
C ALA A 117 12.76 -2.14 2.13
N SER A 118 12.37 -1.49 3.23
CA SER A 118 12.29 -0.02 3.34
C SER A 118 13.60 0.70 2.95
N LEU A 119 14.75 0.06 3.17
CA LEU A 119 16.05 0.58 2.75
C LEU A 119 16.16 0.66 1.23
N ASN A 120 15.60 -0.32 0.52
CA ASN A 120 15.63 -0.34 -0.94
C ASN A 120 14.69 0.72 -1.52
N VAL A 121 13.49 0.91 -0.94
CA VAL A 121 12.61 2.03 -1.31
C VAL A 121 13.34 3.36 -1.19
N ALA A 122 13.93 3.64 -0.02
CA ALA A 122 14.64 4.88 0.21
C ALA A 122 15.86 5.05 -0.71
N TYR A 123 16.61 3.97 -0.97
CA TYR A 123 17.75 4.01 -1.88
C TYR A 123 17.31 4.31 -3.31
N ILE A 124 16.28 3.63 -3.83
CA ILE A 124 15.79 3.84 -5.19
C ILE A 124 15.29 5.29 -5.32
N ALA A 125 14.43 5.75 -4.42
CA ALA A 125 13.88 7.11 -4.43
C ALA A 125 14.98 8.19 -4.42
N GLN A 126 15.99 8.03 -3.54
CA GLN A 126 17.11 8.95 -3.48
C GLN A 126 18.00 8.86 -4.72
N LYS A 127 18.28 7.66 -5.23
CA LYS A 127 19.24 7.46 -6.33
C LYS A 127 18.69 7.88 -7.69
N ILE A 128 17.39 7.70 -7.94
CA ILE A 128 16.79 8.02 -9.25
C ILE A 128 16.20 9.42 -9.30
N ALA A 129 15.84 10.01 -8.16
CA ALA A 129 15.08 11.25 -8.11
C ALA A 129 15.47 12.23 -7.00
N ASP A 130 16.55 11.96 -6.27
CA ASP A 130 16.97 12.74 -5.10
C ASP A 130 15.84 12.99 -4.09
N CYS A 131 14.95 12.01 -3.96
CA CYS A 131 13.76 12.11 -3.13
C CYS A 131 14.05 11.61 -1.71
N ASP A 132 13.87 12.49 -0.73
CA ASP A 132 14.01 12.17 0.68
C ASP A 132 12.93 11.16 1.13
N SER A 133 13.27 10.35 2.13
CA SER A 133 12.33 9.41 2.75
C SER A 133 12.24 9.63 4.26
N ILE A 134 11.05 9.38 4.82
CA ILE A 134 10.77 9.44 6.26
C ILE A 134 10.25 8.09 6.71
N LEU A 135 10.92 7.49 7.68
CA LEU A 135 10.55 6.17 8.19
C LEU A 135 9.59 6.27 9.39
N PHE A 136 8.54 5.45 9.34
CA PHE A 136 7.58 5.20 10.41
C PHE A 136 7.65 3.71 10.81
N PRO A 137 8.54 3.32 11.75
CA PRO A 137 8.75 1.93 12.13
C PRO A 137 7.71 1.48 13.16
N MET A 138 6.47 1.29 12.72
CA MET A 138 5.31 1.03 13.59
C MET A 138 5.52 -0.15 14.53
N TRP A 139 6.21 -1.20 14.08
CA TRP A 139 6.58 -2.35 14.91
C TRP A 139 7.37 -1.97 16.18
N SER A 140 8.11 -0.85 16.15
CA SER A 140 8.95 -0.37 17.25
C SER A 140 8.45 0.92 17.90
N SER A 141 7.73 1.79 17.19
CA SER A 141 7.20 3.04 17.73
C SER A 141 5.81 2.88 18.35
N GLY A 142 5.12 1.80 18.00
CA GLY A 142 3.69 1.60 18.26
C GLY A 142 2.80 2.49 17.39
N LEU A 143 1.49 2.39 17.62
CA LEU A 143 0.49 3.18 16.92
C LEU A 143 0.51 4.64 17.41
N LEU A 144 0.95 5.54 16.53
CA LEU A 144 0.84 6.99 16.72
C LEU A 144 -0.62 7.45 16.47
N ASP A 145 -0.97 8.64 16.95
CA ASP A 145 -2.31 9.21 16.75
C ASP A 145 -2.65 9.31 15.25
N LEU A 146 -3.61 8.49 14.81
CA LEU A 146 -4.03 8.41 13.41
C LEU A 146 -4.69 9.70 12.89
N ASP A 147 -5.28 10.50 13.78
CA ASP A 147 -5.85 11.80 13.39
C ASP A 147 -4.75 12.85 13.10
N VAL A 148 -3.51 12.57 13.51
CA VAL A 148 -2.33 13.40 13.24
C VAL A 148 -1.48 12.80 12.13
N VAL A 149 -1.15 11.51 12.22
CA VAL A 149 -0.20 10.85 11.32
C VAL A 149 -0.74 10.72 9.92
N VAL A 150 -1.99 10.28 9.73
CA VAL A 150 -2.55 10.08 8.38
C VAL A 150 -2.58 11.39 7.59
N PRO A 151 -3.10 12.52 8.10
CA PRO A 151 -3.01 13.81 7.38
C PRO A 151 -1.57 14.26 7.10
N LEU A 152 -0.61 13.95 7.99
CA LEU A 152 0.79 14.30 7.79
C LEU A 152 1.40 13.52 6.63
N ILE A 153 1.33 12.18 6.66
CA ILE A 153 2.01 11.33 5.65
C ILE A 153 1.35 11.46 4.29
N THR A 154 0.03 11.64 4.26
CA THR A 154 -0.71 11.89 3.02
C THR A 154 -0.48 13.29 2.46
N ALA A 155 0.18 14.22 3.17
CA ALA A 155 0.56 15.51 2.61
C ALA A 155 1.93 15.50 1.89
N GLY A 156 2.61 14.35 1.86
CA GLY A 156 3.87 14.13 1.13
C GLY A 156 3.66 13.72 -0.32
N LEU A 157 4.70 13.12 -0.92
CA LEU A 157 4.68 12.68 -2.32
C LEU A 157 4.02 11.31 -2.49
N ALA A 158 4.36 10.37 -1.61
CA ALA A 158 3.81 9.01 -1.59
C ALA A 158 3.83 8.47 -0.16
N VAL A 159 2.93 7.54 0.13
CA VAL A 159 2.96 6.68 1.31
C VAL A 159 3.24 5.27 0.84
N VAL A 160 4.33 4.66 1.30
CA VAL A 160 4.64 3.25 1.02
C VAL A 160 4.45 2.46 2.31
N VAL A 161 3.56 1.46 2.29
CA VAL A 161 3.36 0.51 3.38
C VAL A 161 4.06 -0.77 3.00
N GLU A 162 5.16 -1.06 3.69
CA GLU A 162 6.07 -2.15 3.37
C GLU A 162 5.54 -3.53 3.75
N GLY A 163 6.30 -4.55 3.33
CA GLY A 163 6.08 -5.93 3.73
C GLY A 163 6.41 -6.22 5.20
N GLY A 164 6.27 -7.48 5.56
CA GLY A 164 6.61 -8.01 6.88
C GLY A 164 6.51 -9.54 6.90
N ASP A 165 7.26 -10.15 7.80
CA ASP A 165 7.23 -11.60 8.07
C ASP A 165 5.92 -12.13 8.71
N PRO A 166 5.16 -11.34 9.51
CA PRO A 166 3.88 -11.78 10.08
C PRO A 166 2.79 -12.07 9.05
N SER A 167 1.72 -12.75 9.50
CA SER A 167 0.54 -13.09 8.69
C SER A 167 -0.70 -12.36 9.20
N VAL A 168 -1.43 -11.69 8.30
CA VAL A 168 -2.71 -11.03 8.66
C VAL A 168 -3.81 -12.01 9.07
N ARG A 169 -3.62 -13.32 8.82
CA ARG A 169 -4.57 -14.37 9.21
C ARG A 169 -4.45 -14.74 10.69
N ASP A 170 -3.31 -14.45 11.32
CA ASP A 170 -3.02 -14.81 12.70
C ASP A 170 -2.37 -13.64 13.46
N ALA A 171 -3.19 -12.97 14.27
CA ALA A 171 -2.75 -11.83 15.07
C ALA A 171 -1.58 -12.15 16.03
N SER A 172 -1.43 -13.41 16.45
CA SER A 172 -0.32 -13.81 17.35
C SER A 172 1.04 -13.75 16.66
N THR A 173 1.10 -13.75 15.33
CA THR A 173 2.35 -13.58 14.57
C THR A 173 2.94 -12.17 14.70
N PHE A 174 2.16 -11.21 15.21
CA PHE A 174 2.63 -9.86 15.53
C PHE A 174 3.11 -9.72 16.98
N ASP A 175 3.10 -10.80 17.78
CA ASP A 175 3.53 -10.77 19.17
C ASP A 175 5.00 -10.31 19.27
N GLY A 176 5.27 -9.34 20.14
CA GLY A 176 6.60 -8.75 20.34
C GLY A 176 6.79 -7.38 19.68
N ALA A 177 5.94 -6.99 18.73
CA ALA A 177 5.87 -5.61 18.26
C ALA A 177 5.12 -4.69 19.23
N GLN A 178 5.35 -3.39 19.10
CA GLN A 178 4.60 -2.34 19.80
C GLN A 178 3.29 -1.96 19.10
N CYS A 179 3.01 -2.53 17.92
CA CYS A 179 1.81 -2.29 17.13
C CYS A 179 1.13 -3.62 16.84
N SER A 180 -0.16 -3.72 17.13
CA SER A 180 -0.94 -4.94 16.89
C SER A 180 -1.47 -5.01 15.45
N LEU A 181 -1.91 -6.19 15.01
CA LEU A 181 -2.62 -6.34 13.74
C LEU A 181 -3.89 -5.45 13.67
N GLU A 182 -4.61 -5.28 14.78
CA GLU A 182 -5.78 -4.39 14.82
C GLU A 182 -5.39 -2.93 14.59
N ASP A 183 -4.28 -2.48 15.18
CA ASP A 183 -3.75 -1.13 14.99
C ASP A 183 -3.34 -0.87 13.54
N LEU A 184 -2.68 -1.86 12.91
CA LEU A 184 -2.32 -1.82 11.50
C LEU A 184 -3.55 -1.77 10.58
N HIS A 185 -4.59 -2.56 10.85
CA HIS A 185 -5.85 -2.47 10.12
C HIS A 185 -6.47 -1.07 10.24
N ARG A 186 -6.52 -0.49 11.44
CA ARG A 186 -7.03 0.88 11.63
C ARG A 186 -6.23 1.91 10.83
N LEU A 187 -4.90 1.78 10.80
CA LEU A 187 -4.04 2.66 10.01
C LEU A 187 -4.37 2.54 8.50
N VAL A 188 -4.43 1.31 7.97
CA VAL A 188 -4.67 1.06 6.55
C VAL A 188 -6.09 1.46 6.14
N GLU A 189 -7.11 1.15 6.93
CA GLU A 189 -8.48 1.62 6.70
C GLU A 189 -8.54 3.15 6.63
N ARG A 190 -7.84 3.85 7.53
CA ARG A 190 -7.75 5.32 7.52
C ARG A 190 -7.01 5.85 6.30
N LEU A 191 -5.95 5.18 5.85
CA LEU A 191 -5.25 5.52 4.61
C LEU A 191 -6.15 5.37 3.38
N LEU A 192 -6.89 4.26 3.27
CA LEU A 192 -7.81 4.01 2.16
C LEU A 192 -8.90 5.09 2.05
N ILE A 193 -9.41 5.61 3.17
CA ILE A 193 -10.42 6.69 3.15
C ILE A 193 -9.83 8.11 3.23
N SER A 194 -8.51 8.25 3.12
CA SER A 194 -7.81 9.55 3.19
C SER A 194 -7.52 10.18 1.83
N ARG A 195 -7.67 9.41 0.73
CA ARG A 195 -7.40 9.91 -0.62
C ARG A 195 -8.30 11.11 -0.92
N SER A 196 -7.68 12.20 -1.36
CA SER A 196 -8.29 13.50 -1.65
C SER A 196 -7.52 14.20 -2.79
N PRO A 197 -8.00 15.35 -3.29
CA PRO A 197 -7.33 16.08 -4.38
C PRO A 197 -5.89 16.50 -4.15
N THR A 198 -5.42 16.53 -2.91
CA THR A 198 -4.07 16.97 -2.57
C THR A 198 -3.33 15.97 -1.71
N SER A 199 -3.85 14.74 -1.59
CA SER A 199 -3.15 13.70 -0.85
C SER A 199 -2.09 13.03 -1.71
N ALA A 200 -1.15 12.35 -1.08
CA ALA A 200 -0.22 11.41 -1.68
C ALA A 200 -0.95 10.15 -2.21
N LEU A 201 -0.34 9.46 -3.17
CA LEU A 201 -0.69 8.07 -3.47
C LEU A 201 -0.32 7.16 -2.30
N ALA A 202 -1.00 6.04 -2.15
CA ALA A 202 -0.56 4.96 -1.27
C ALA A 202 -0.12 3.74 -2.10
N LEU A 203 1.05 3.19 -1.79
CA LEU A 203 1.58 1.96 -2.37
C LEU A 203 1.74 0.93 -1.26
N PHE A 204 1.08 -0.21 -1.39
CA PHE A 204 1.05 -1.25 -0.37
C PHE A 204 1.78 -2.50 -0.87
N ILE A 205 2.83 -2.94 -0.19
CA ILE A 205 3.74 -3.97 -0.68
C ILE A 205 3.73 -5.19 0.25
N CYS A 206 3.62 -6.40 -0.29
CA CYS A 206 3.61 -7.67 0.43
C CYS A 206 2.59 -7.69 1.60
N LEU A 207 3.04 -7.55 2.85
CA LEU A 207 2.15 -7.44 4.01
C LEU A 207 1.24 -6.20 3.92
N GLY A 208 1.73 -5.09 3.37
CA GLY A 208 0.89 -3.94 3.05
C GLY A 208 -0.28 -4.31 2.12
N HIS A 209 -0.02 -5.10 1.07
CA HIS A 209 -1.04 -5.55 0.12
C HIS A 209 -2.10 -6.44 0.80
N GLN A 210 -1.67 -7.34 1.69
CA GLN A 210 -2.55 -8.16 2.52
C GLN A 210 -3.40 -7.33 3.48
N LEU A 211 -2.80 -6.34 4.16
CA LEU A 211 -3.51 -5.41 5.04
C LEU A 211 -4.55 -4.58 4.27
N ALA A 212 -4.21 -4.14 3.05
CA ALA A 212 -5.14 -3.40 2.19
C ALA A 212 -6.33 -4.26 1.76
N ALA A 213 -6.10 -5.52 1.37
CA ALA A 213 -7.16 -6.46 1.05
C ALA A 213 -8.13 -6.66 2.22
N GLN A 214 -7.61 -6.90 3.43
CA GLN A 214 -8.45 -7.04 4.63
C GLN A 214 -9.17 -5.73 4.99
N ALA A 215 -8.50 -4.58 4.85
CA ALA A 215 -9.10 -3.28 5.11
C ALA A 215 -10.28 -2.95 4.18
N HIS A 216 -10.24 -3.36 2.90
CA HIS A 216 -11.39 -3.24 2.00
C HIS A 216 -12.61 -3.97 2.56
N ILE A 217 -12.44 -5.21 3.00
CA ILE A 217 -13.52 -6.02 3.58
C ILE A 217 -14.03 -5.38 4.88
N ASN A 218 -13.13 -4.90 5.74
CA ASN A 218 -13.52 -4.23 6.99
C ASN A 218 -14.35 -2.97 6.74
N LEU A 219 -13.94 -2.12 5.79
CA LEU A 219 -14.66 -0.90 5.42
C LEU A 219 -16.05 -1.21 4.84
N ILE A 220 -16.16 -2.24 3.99
CA ILE A 220 -17.44 -2.69 3.44
C ILE A 220 -18.36 -3.20 4.55
N LYS A 221 -17.85 -4.04 5.46
CA LYS A 221 -18.59 -4.53 6.63
C LYS A 221 -19.04 -3.39 7.54
N GLN A 222 -18.17 -2.39 7.75
CA GLN A 222 -18.52 -1.19 8.50
C GLN A 222 -19.66 -0.43 7.82
N ALA A 223 -19.58 -0.21 6.50
CA ALA A 223 -20.62 0.48 5.74
C ALA A 223 -21.96 -0.26 5.84
N VAL A 224 -21.97 -1.58 5.65
CA VAL A 224 -23.15 -2.43 5.78
C VAL A 224 -23.75 -2.32 7.18
N ARG A 225 -22.95 -2.59 8.22
CA ARG A 225 -23.39 -2.55 9.61
C ARG A 225 -23.98 -1.19 9.97
N GLU A 226 -23.29 -0.11 9.64
CA GLU A 226 -23.76 1.24 9.94
C GLU A 226 -25.08 1.51 9.22
N VAL A 227 -25.16 1.35 7.90
CA VAL A 227 -26.38 1.63 7.13
C VAL A 227 -27.57 0.80 7.62
N LEU A 228 -27.38 -0.49 7.88
CA LEU A 228 -28.47 -1.37 8.34
C LEU A 228 -28.98 -0.97 9.73
N SER A 229 -28.09 -0.51 10.62
CA SER A 229 -28.42 -0.10 11.99
C SER A 229 -29.20 1.23 12.10
N LEU A 230 -29.27 2.06 11.05
CA LEU A 230 -29.93 3.37 11.15
C LEU A 230 -31.44 3.27 10.95
N ASP A 231 -32.25 3.71 11.91
CA ASP A 231 -33.71 3.74 11.71
C ASP A 231 -34.17 4.88 10.80
N SER A 232 -33.54 6.04 10.91
CA SER A 232 -33.85 7.23 10.13
C SER A 232 -32.64 8.16 9.99
N LEU A 233 -32.73 9.09 9.04
CA LEU A 233 -31.77 10.16 8.84
C LEU A 233 -32.50 11.52 8.74
N PRO A 234 -32.09 12.55 9.50
CA PRO A 234 -32.81 13.83 9.55
C PRO A 234 -33.00 14.52 8.20
N ARG A 235 -32.06 14.32 7.27
CA ARG A 235 -32.10 14.91 5.91
C ARG A 235 -32.77 14.01 4.87
N ASP A 236 -33.35 12.89 5.28
CA ASP A 236 -34.09 11.94 4.43
C ASP A 236 -35.51 11.72 5.00
N PRO A 237 -36.38 12.75 4.97
CA PRO A 237 -37.70 12.70 5.62
C PRO A 237 -38.62 11.62 5.03
N ASP A 238 -38.44 11.30 3.75
CA ASP A 238 -39.20 10.26 3.05
C ASP A 238 -38.58 8.85 3.19
N GLY A 239 -37.39 8.76 3.81
CA GLY A 239 -36.64 7.50 3.98
C GLY A 239 -36.13 6.87 2.67
N LYS A 240 -36.14 7.59 1.55
CA LYS A 240 -35.83 7.05 0.21
C LYS A 240 -34.35 6.70 0.08
N MET A 241 -33.48 7.59 0.56
CA MET A 241 -32.04 7.37 0.52
C MET A 241 -31.64 6.18 1.38
N LEU A 242 -32.09 6.16 2.63
CA LEU A 242 -31.76 5.10 3.56
C LEU A 242 -32.32 3.74 3.10
N LYS A 243 -33.52 3.71 2.52
CA LYS A 243 -34.10 2.49 1.94
C LYS A 243 -33.29 1.97 0.76
N ALA A 244 -32.80 2.86 -0.11
CA ALA A 244 -31.95 2.48 -1.25
C ALA A 244 -30.61 1.89 -0.78
N LEU A 245 -29.93 2.55 0.16
CA LEU A 245 -28.68 2.08 0.74
C LEU A 245 -28.86 0.76 1.49
N ARG A 246 -29.93 0.60 2.29
CA ARG A 246 -30.24 -0.65 3.00
C ARG A 246 -30.42 -1.82 2.05
N ARG A 247 -31.14 -1.63 0.93
CA ARG A 247 -31.32 -2.68 -0.08
C ARG A 247 -29.98 -3.16 -0.64
N VAL A 248 -29.07 -2.23 -0.92
CA VAL A 248 -27.71 -2.57 -1.39
C VAL A 248 -26.90 -3.26 -0.31
N CYS A 249 -26.90 -2.73 0.91
CA CYS A 249 -26.15 -3.30 2.03
C CYS A 249 -26.63 -4.72 2.39
N GLN A 250 -27.94 -5.00 2.31
CA GLN A 250 -28.48 -6.35 2.48
C GLN A 250 -28.00 -7.32 1.40
N ARG A 251 -27.87 -6.87 0.15
CA ARG A 251 -27.32 -7.71 -0.93
C ARG A 251 -25.84 -7.97 -0.72
N ILE A 252 -25.08 -6.95 -0.34
CA ILE A 252 -23.65 -7.07 -0.04
C ILE A 252 -23.44 -8.04 1.12
N GLU A 253 -24.21 -7.91 2.20
CA GLU A 253 -24.17 -8.83 3.34
C GLU A 253 -24.48 -10.26 2.93
N ALA A 254 -25.52 -10.48 2.11
CA ALA A 254 -25.90 -11.81 1.66
C ALA A 254 -24.81 -12.48 0.82
N VAL A 255 -24.24 -11.77 -0.16
CA VAL A 255 -23.14 -12.30 -0.98
C VAL A 255 -21.91 -12.52 -0.11
N GLY A 256 -21.47 -11.51 0.64
CA GLY A 256 -20.28 -11.58 1.50
C GLY A 256 -20.35 -12.68 2.55
N SER A 257 -21.53 -12.95 3.13
CA SER A 257 -21.71 -14.02 4.12
C SER A 257 -21.75 -15.43 3.52
N SER A 258 -21.97 -15.55 2.21
CA SER A 258 -22.13 -16.85 1.51
C SER A 258 -20.96 -17.18 0.59
N LEU A 259 -20.14 -16.19 0.22
CA LEU A 259 -19.02 -16.36 -0.69
C LEU A 259 -17.97 -17.29 -0.07
N LYS A 260 -17.50 -18.23 -0.89
CA LYS A 260 -16.47 -19.19 -0.52
C LYS A 260 -15.18 -18.81 -1.21
N ILE A 261 -14.08 -18.99 -0.50
CA ILE A 261 -12.74 -18.90 -1.06
C ILE A 261 -12.26 -20.32 -1.32
N THR A 262 -11.97 -20.62 -2.59
CA THR A 262 -11.63 -21.97 -3.02
C THR A 262 -10.29 -21.98 -3.73
N LYS A 263 -9.31 -22.68 -3.15
CA LYS A 263 -8.02 -22.89 -3.81
C LYS A 263 -8.17 -23.73 -5.07
N ARG A 264 -7.19 -23.68 -5.98
CA ARG A 264 -7.23 -24.39 -7.27
C ARG A 264 -7.42 -25.90 -7.17
N ASN A 265 -6.95 -26.48 -6.08
CA ASN A 265 -7.13 -27.90 -5.79
C ASN A 265 -8.57 -28.26 -5.33
N GLY A 266 -9.49 -27.29 -5.33
CA GLY A 266 -10.88 -27.42 -4.89
C GLY A 266 -11.07 -27.31 -3.38
N HIS A 267 -10.02 -27.01 -2.61
CA HIS A 267 -10.11 -26.87 -1.17
C HIS A 267 -10.69 -25.51 -0.78
N VAL A 268 -11.83 -25.53 -0.08
CA VAL A 268 -12.44 -24.33 0.50
C VAL A 268 -11.69 -23.96 1.78
N ILE A 269 -11.06 -22.79 1.78
CA ILE A 269 -10.30 -22.26 2.94
C ILE A 269 -11.10 -21.26 3.77
N ALA A 270 -12.14 -20.66 3.21
CA ALA A 270 -13.00 -19.72 3.92
C ALA A 270 -14.44 -19.80 3.40
N GLU A 271 -15.40 -19.60 4.30
CA GLU A 271 -16.82 -19.43 3.98
C GLU A 271 -17.32 -18.19 4.74
N GLY A 272 -17.69 -17.16 3.98
CA GLY A 272 -18.17 -15.89 4.50
C GLY A 272 -17.06 -14.91 4.90
N TRP A 273 -17.34 -13.62 4.75
CA TRP A 273 -16.46 -12.48 5.02
C TRP A 273 -16.07 -12.25 6.50
N ASP A 274 -16.51 -13.11 7.40
CA ASP A 274 -16.13 -13.13 8.81
C ASP A 274 -15.00 -14.14 9.08
N HIS A 275 -14.70 -15.00 8.10
CA HIS A 275 -13.60 -15.94 8.22
C HIS A 275 -12.25 -15.20 8.17
N PRO A 276 -11.29 -15.52 9.06
CA PRO A 276 -9.96 -14.87 9.08
C PRO A 276 -9.19 -15.00 7.76
N GLU A 277 -9.47 -16.06 7.01
CA GLU A 277 -8.81 -16.33 5.72
C GLU A 277 -9.61 -15.84 4.50
N PHE A 278 -10.64 -15.00 4.71
CA PHE A 278 -11.48 -14.54 3.61
C PHE A 278 -10.72 -13.63 2.65
N ALA A 279 -10.05 -12.58 3.15
CA ALA A 279 -9.32 -11.64 2.30
C ALA A 279 -7.95 -12.18 1.88
N VAL A 280 -7.31 -12.95 2.76
CA VAL A 280 -5.94 -13.46 2.59
C VAL A 280 -5.92 -14.93 3.00
N GLY A 281 -5.34 -15.78 2.16
CA GLY A 281 -5.17 -17.20 2.42
C GLY A 281 -3.69 -17.60 2.46
N PRO A 282 -3.37 -18.83 2.90
CA PRO A 282 -2.07 -19.41 2.61
C PRO A 282 -1.92 -19.57 1.10
N ASN A 283 -0.73 -19.29 0.56
CA ASN A 283 -0.40 -19.64 -0.81
C ASN A 283 -0.13 -21.16 -0.88
N GLU A 284 -0.45 -21.81 -2.00
CA GLU A 284 -0.17 -23.23 -2.23
C GLU A 284 1.32 -23.55 -2.11
N HIS A 285 2.19 -22.61 -2.50
CA HIS A 285 3.64 -22.75 -2.42
C HIS A 285 4.31 -21.45 -1.97
N LYS A 286 5.34 -21.55 -1.12
CA LYS A 286 6.12 -20.36 -0.77
C LYS A 286 6.79 -19.78 -2.02
N GLU A 287 6.54 -18.51 -2.31
CA GLU A 287 7.11 -17.82 -3.46
C GLU A 287 8.35 -17.02 -3.06
N VAL A 288 9.51 -17.45 -3.56
CA VAL A 288 10.80 -16.79 -3.34
C VAL A 288 11.53 -16.69 -4.67
N GLY A 289 12.05 -15.49 -4.97
CA GLY A 289 12.84 -15.19 -6.16
C GLY A 289 12.00 -14.66 -7.32
N ASP A 290 12.58 -14.66 -8.52
CA ASP A 290 11.97 -14.01 -9.68
C ASP A 290 10.70 -14.73 -10.16
N ARG A 291 9.67 -13.95 -10.49
CA ARG A 291 8.47 -14.38 -11.21
C ARG A 291 8.19 -13.45 -12.36
N GLN A 292 7.48 -13.98 -13.36
CA GLN A 292 7.01 -13.18 -14.47
C GLN A 292 5.61 -12.63 -14.15
N LEU A 293 5.41 -11.34 -14.40
CA LEU A 293 4.07 -10.74 -14.40
C LEU A 293 3.33 -11.05 -15.70
N HIS A 294 2.06 -11.40 -15.55
CA HIS A 294 1.12 -11.62 -16.63
C HIS A 294 -0.15 -10.80 -16.41
N HIS A 295 -0.82 -10.43 -17.50
CA HIS A 295 -2.14 -9.80 -17.40
C HIS A 295 -3.09 -10.68 -16.60
N TYR A 296 -3.86 -10.04 -15.73
CA TYR A 296 -4.95 -10.73 -15.07
C TYR A 296 -5.98 -11.22 -16.09
N GLN A 297 -6.46 -12.44 -15.91
CA GLN A 297 -7.53 -13.01 -16.72
C GLN A 297 -8.70 -13.34 -15.81
N SER A 298 -9.88 -12.83 -16.15
CA SER A 298 -11.11 -13.15 -15.42
C SER A 298 -11.27 -14.67 -15.27
N PRO A 299 -11.61 -15.16 -14.07
CA PRO A 299 -11.86 -16.58 -13.88
C PRO A 299 -13.13 -17.03 -14.60
N ASP A 300 -13.22 -18.33 -14.88
CA ASP A 300 -14.48 -18.96 -15.26
C ASP A 300 -15.35 -19.14 -14.00
N GLY A 301 -16.37 -18.29 -13.87
CA GLY A 301 -17.23 -18.22 -12.68
C GLY A 301 -17.95 -19.54 -12.35
N ASP A 302 -18.40 -20.28 -13.38
CA ASP A 302 -19.07 -21.57 -13.18
C ASP A 302 -18.08 -22.64 -12.70
N ALA A 303 -16.85 -22.61 -13.21
CA ALA A 303 -15.81 -23.56 -12.82
C ALA A 303 -15.30 -23.32 -11.38
N GLN A 304 -15.24 -22.06 -10.94
CA GLN A 304 -14.67 -21.69 -9.64
C GLN A 304 -15.72 -21.39 -8.56
N GLY A 305 -17.01 -21.36 -8.91
CA GLY A 305 -18.09 -21.05 -7.97
C GLY A 305 -18.13 -19.57 -7.54
N ILE A 306 -17.52 -18.69 -8.34
CA ILE A 306 -17.55 -17.24 -8.12
C ILE A 306 -18.83 -16.68 -8.77
N PRO A 307 -19.65 -15.90 -8.06
CA PRO A 307 -20.83 -15.31 -8.65
C PRO A 307 -20.47 -14.41 -9.84
N GLU A 308 -21.10 -14.66 -11.00
CA GLU A 308 -20.88 -13.94 -12.26
C GLU A 308 -20.92 -12.41 -12.12
N GLU A 309 -21.78 -11.90 -11.23
CA GLU A 309 -21.90 -10.47 -10.98
C GLU A 309 -20.64 -9.82 -10.40
N LEU A 310 -19.79 -10.58 -9.71
CA LEU A 310 -18.50 -10.11 -9.20
C LEU A 310 -17.47 -9.99 -10.34
N ILE A 311 -17.45 -11.00 -11.22
CA ILE A 311 -16.57 -11.04 -12.41
C ILE A 311 -16.95 -9.92 -13.37
N THR A 312 -18.22 -9.83 -13.75
CA THR A 312 -18.71 -8.76 -14.65
C THR A 312 -18.40 -7.36 -14.09
N ALA A 313 -18.48 -7.17 -12.76
CA ALA A 313 -18.16 -5.88 -12.15
C ALA A 313 -16.68 -5.51 -12.27
N HIS A 314 -15.78 -6.50 -12.17
CA HIS A 314 -14.35 -6.31 -12.43
C HIS A 314 -14.08 -6.03 -13.91
N GLU A 315 -14.68 -6.76 -14.84
CA GLU A 315 -14.50 -6.50 -16.28
C GLU A 315 -14.95 -5.10 -16.70
N ILE A 316 -16.06 -4.61 -16.16
CA ILE A 316 -16.50 -3.22 -16.38
C ILE A 316 -15.49 -2.23 -15.80
N THR A 317 -14.82 -2.58 -14.71
CA THR A 317 -13.80 -1.71 -14.09
C THR A 317 -12.55 -1.68 -14.96
N ALA A 318 -12.04 -2.83 -15.40
CA ALA A 318 -10.89 -2.93 -16.29
C ALA A 318 -11.12 -2.24 -17.64
N ASP A 319 -12.33 -2.30 -18.21
CA ASP A 319 -12.67 -1.56 -19.44
C ASP A 319 -12.75 -0.03 -19.20
N GLN A 320 -13.20 0.38 -18.01
CA GLN A 320 -13.44 1.79 -17.69
C GLN A 320 -12.16 2.56 -17.35
N TYR A 321 -11.13 1.88 -16.86
CA TYR A 321 -9.90 2.50 -16.38
C TYR A 321 -8.70 1.90 -17.09
N GLU A 322 -7.82 2.75 -17.63
CA GLU A 322 -6.54 2.29 -18.16
C GLU A 322 -5.66 1.77 -17.02
N GLY A 323 -5.15 0.55 -17.15
CA GLY A 323 -4.32 -0.13 -16.16
C GLY A 323 -2.84 0.22 -16.29
N VAL A 324 -2.27 0.86 -15.27
CA VAL A 324 -0.85 1.29 -15.25
C VAL A 324 0.13 0.11 -15.42
N ILE A 325 -0.18 -1.02 -14.79
CA ILE A 325 0.64 -2.24 -14.91
C ILE A 325 0.42 -2.92 -16.25
N ASP A 326 -0.80 -2.92 -16.79
CA ASP A 326 -1.08 -3.47 -18.14
C ASP A 326 -0.25 -2.77 -19.20
N THR A 327 -0.19 -1.44 -19.14
CA THR A 327 0.66 -0.63 -20.01
C THR A 327 2.13 -1.03 -19.87
N ALA A 328 2.62 -1.28 -18.64
CA ALA A 328 3.99 -1.74 -18.44
C ALA A 328 4.23 -3.13 -19.05
N ILE A 329 3.33 -4.09 -18.84
CA ILE A 329 3.43 -5.46 -19.39
C ILE A 329 3.45 -5.41 -20.93
N GLU A 330 2.57 -4.60 -21.55
CA GLU A 330 2.51 -4.43 -23.00
C GLU A 330 3.79 -3.85 -23.60
N TYR A 331 4.38 -2.84 -22.94
CA TYR A 331 5.60 -2.19 -23.42
C TYR A 331 6.87 -3.00 -23.17
N GLU A 332 6.97 -3.72 -22.05
CA GLU A 332 8.21 -4.37 -21.62
C GLU A 332 8.27 -5.88 -21.90
N ARG A 333 7.21 -6.48 -22.48
CA ARG A 333 7.06 -7.91 -22.92
C ARG A 333 7.23 -8.97 -21.85
N GLU A 334 8.29 -8.94 -21.06
CA GLU A 334 8.56 -9.87 -19.97
C GLU A 334 9.05 -9.06 -18.76
N ILE A 335 8.16 -8.84 -17.78
CA ILE A 335 8.51 -8.14 -16.54
C ILE A 335 8.83 -9.18 -15.47
N ASN A 336 10.06 -9.18 -14.98
CA ASN A 336 10.51 -10.06 -13.89
C ASN A 336 10.55 -9.30 -12.56
N ILE A 337 9.90 -9.87 -11.54
CA ILE A 337 9.74 -9.25 -10.22
C ILE A 337 10.17 -10.20 -9.10
N ALA A 338 10.66 -9.63 -8.02
CA ALA A 338 11.05 -10.36 -6.83
C ALA A 338 9.82 -10.74 -5.98
N MET A 339 9.64 -12.05 -5.73
CA MET A 339 8.67 -12.58 -4.76
C MET A 339 9.35 -12.96 -3.45
N PHE A 340 8.64 -12.75 -2.33
CA PHE A 340 9.15 -13.10 -1.01
C PHE A 340 8.06 -13.30 0.06
N HIS A 341 7.09 -14.18 -0.18
CA HIS A 341 5.95 -14.39 0.74
C HIS A 341 5.44 -15.85 0.76
N SER A 342 4.55 -16.14 1.72
CA SER A 342 3.86 -17.42 1.87
C SER A 342 2.34 -17.31 1.96
N ASP A 343 1.84 -16.09 2.09
CA ASP A 343 0.42 -15.77 2.09
C ASP A 343 0.08 -14.97 0.84
N GLU A 344 -1.17 -15.04 0.40
CA GLU A 344 -1.66 -14.36 -0.79
C GLU A 344 -3.05 -13.78 -0.59
N VAL A 345 -3.33 -12.67 -1.29
CA VAL A 345 -4.66 -12.09 -1.35
C VAL A 345 -5.56 -12.94 -2.23
N ASN A 346 -6.75 -13.29 -1.74
CA ASN A 346 -7.69 -14.11 -2.48
C ASN A 346 -8.39 -13.29 -3.57
N GLU A 347 -8.44 -13.84 -4.79
CA GLU A 347 -9.08 -13.23 -5.95
C GLU A 347 -10.56 -12.91 -5.68
N GLU A 348 -11.30 -13.85 -5.10
CA GLU A 348 -12.74 -13.72 -4.87
C GLU A 348 -13.06 -12.58 -3.90
N ALA A 349 -12.18 -12.32 -2.92
CA ALA A 349 -12.36 -11.23 -1.97
C ALA A 349 -12.19 -9.87 -2.62
N ILE A 350 -11.26 -9.72 -3.57
CA ILE A 350 -11.07 -8.47 -4.30
C ILE A 350 -12.17 -8.26 -5.34
N LEU A 351 -12.60 -9.31 -6.05
CA LEU A 351 -13.78 -9.26 -6.93
C LEU A 351 -15.03 -8.84 -6.15
N PHE A 352 -15.23 -9.40 -4.96
CA PHE A 352 -16.30 -8.99 -4.04
C PHE A 352 -16.17 -7.52 -3.61
N ALA A 353 -14.97 -7.08 -3.20
CA ALA A 353 -14.75 -5.72 -2.77
C ALA A 353 -15.07 -4.70 -3.87
N ASN A 354 -14.60 -4.98 -5.10
CA ASN A 354 -14.88 -4.15 -6.27
C ASN A 354 -16.38 -4.01 -6.52
N TRP A 355 -17.08 -5.14 -6.62
CA TRP A 355 -18.52 -5.16 -6.84
C TRP A 355 -19.28 -4.41 -5.74
N ALA A 356 -18.89 -4.60 -4.47
CA ALA A 356 -19.53 -3.95 -3.33
C ALA A 356 -19.35 -2.42 -3.38
N TYR A 357 -18.13 -1.93 -3.69
CA TYR A 357 -17.89 -0.49 -3.85
C TYR A 357 -18.72 0.11 -4.97
N ARG A 358 -18.77 -0.56 -6.13
CA ARG A 358 -19.59 -0.10 -7.26
C ARG A 358 -21.07 -0.01 -6.88
N LEU A 359 -21.62 -1.03 -6.23
CA LEU A 359 -23.01 -1.01 -5.78
C LEU A 359 -23.30 0.11 -4.77
N LEU A 360 -22.40 0.32 -3.80
CA LEU A 360 -22.53 1.40 -2.83
C LEU A 360 -22.51 2.75 -3.56
N HIS A 361 -21.51 2.98 -4.42
CA HIS A 361 -21.36 4.23 -5.15
C HIS A 361 -22.58 4.54 -6.03
N ASP A 362 -23.08 3.56 -6.79
CA ASP A 362 -24.26 3.72 -7.64
C ASP A 362 -25.51 4.07 -6.82
N ALA A 363 -25.70 3.45 -5.66
CA ALA A 363 -26.81 3.78 -4.76
C ALA A 363 -26.67 5.16 -4.11
N MET A 364 -25.44 5.67 -3.95
CA MET A 364 -25.18 6.99 -3.39
C MET A 364 -25.41 8.12 -4.40
N ILE A 365 -25.25 7.87 -5.71
CA ILE A 365 -25.33 8.90 -6.77
C ILE A 365 -26.53 9.85 -6.62
N PRO A 366 -27.78 9.37 -6.46
CA PRO A 366 -28.96 10.25 -6.42
C PRO A 366 -29.07 11.08 -5.13
N TYR A 367 -28.30 10.75 -4.10
CA TYR A 367 -28.51 11.25 -2.73
C TYR A 367 -27.27 11.92 -2.11
N ARG A 368 -26.22 12.15 -2.91
CA ARG A 368 -24.91 12.67 -2.45
C ARG A 368 -24.99 13.86 -1.51
N SER A 369 -25.78 14.89 -1.85
CA SER A 369 -25.90 16.11 -1.05
C SER A 369 -26.54 15.86 0.32
N MET A 370 -27.43 14.87 0.42
CA MET A 370 -28.01 14.43 1.69
C MET A 370 -27.01 13.61 2.50
N ILE A 371 -26.28 12.70 1.84
CA ILE A 371 -25.22 11.87 2.46
C ILE A 371 -24.12 12.76 3.05
N ALA A 372 -23.64 13.74 2.27
CA ALA A 372 -22.54 14.64 2.64
C ALA A 372 -22.79 15.43 3.93
N GLY A 373 -24.05 15.73 4.26
CA GLY A 373 -24.41 16.37 5.53
C GLY A 373 -25.07 15.43 6.53
N SER A 374 -24.77 14.14 6.46
CA SER A 374 -25.26 13.13 7.39
C SER A 374 -24.09 12.42 8.08
N ARG A 375 -24.39 11.57 9.08
CA ARG A 375 -23.38 10.70 9.71
C ARG A 375 -22.77 9.67 8.75
N LEU A 376 -23.38 9.45 7.59
CA LEU A 376 -22.86 8.58 6.53
C LEU A 376 -21.93 9.31 5.55
N ALA A 377 -21.55 10.57 5.81
CA ALA A 377 -20.70 11.34 4.91
C ALA A 377 -19.35 10.66 4.61
N TRP A 378 -18.86 9.82 5.52
CA TRP A 378 -17.62 9.08 5.32
C TRP A 378 -17.72 8.04 4.19
N LEU A 379 -18.91 7.55 3.84
CA LEU A 379 -19.10 6.64 2.71
C LEU A 379 -18.67 7.26 1.37
N LEU A 380 -18.71 8.60 1.27
CA LEU A 380 -18.24 9.34 0.09
C LEU A 380 -16.71 9.30 -0.06
N LYS A 381 -15.99 8.80 0.94
CA LYS A 381 -14.53 8.64 0.93
C LYS A 381 -14.10 7.20 0.63
N LEU A 382 -15.04 6.27 0.49
CA LEU A 382 -14.72 4.91 0.08
C LEU A 382 -14.13 4.92 -1.34
N PRO A 383 -13.26 3.95 -1.68
CA PRO A 383 -12.91 3.68 -3.06
C PRO A 383 -14.15 3.53 -3.95
N ASP A 384 -14.06 4.00 -5.19
CA ASP A 384 -15.09 3.79 -6.21
C ASP A 384 -15.03 2.37 -6.77
N ALA A 385 -13.83 1.82 -6.88
CA ALA A 385 -13.54 0.49 -7.43
C ALA A 385 -12.18 -0.02 -6.95
N VAL A 386 -11.99 -1.34 -7.04
CA VAL A 386 -10.69 -2.00 -6.87
C VAL A 386 -10.51 -2.98 -8.03
N GLU A 387 -9.40 -2.89 -8.73
CA GLU A 387 -9.13 -3.69 -9.91
C GLU A 387 -7.93 -4.62 -9.65
N ILE A 388 -8.07 -5.91 -9.94
CA ILE A 388 -6.92 -6.81 -10.03
C ILE A 388 -6.22 -6.54 -11.36
N LEU A 389 -4.93 -6.23 -11.31
CA LEU A 389 -4.15 -5.79 -12.47
C LEU A 389 -3.37 -6.93 -13.12
N CYS A 390 -2.77 -7.80 -12.30
CA CYS A 390 -1.88 -8.83 -12.81
C CYS A 390 -1.83 -10.05 -11.90
N SER A 391 -1.35 -11.13 -12.51
CA SER A 391 -1.02 -12.40 -11.85
C SER A 391 0.47 -12.70 -12.04
N THR A 392 1.00 -13.62 -11.24
CA THR A 392 2.36 -14.15 -11.41
C THR A 392 2.31 -15.56 -11.96
N THR A 393 3.30 -15.94 -12.76
CA THR A 393 3.41 -17.31 -13.28
C THR A 393 4.78 -17.93 -13.08
N ILE A 394 4.81 -19.27 -13.09
CA ILE A 394 6.00 -20.08 -13.32
C ILE A 394 5.77 -20.85 -14.63
N GLY A 395 6.41 -20.40 -15.71
CA GLY A 395 6.10 -20.88 -17.04
C GLY A 395 4.69 -20.45 -17.45
N GLU A 396 3.82 -21.41 -17.76
CA GLU A 396 2.42 -21.15 -18.13
C GLU A 396 1.44 -21.31 -16.95
N GLU A 397 1.92 -21.73 -15.78
CA GLU A 397 1.07 -21.92 -14.60
C GLU A 397 1.05 -20.64 -13.76
N VAL A 398 -0.14 -20.07 -13.56
CA VAL A 398 -0.34 -18.97 -12.61
C VAL A 398 -0.12 -19.48 -11.19
N VAL A 399 0.61 -18.73 -10.36
CA VAL A 399 0.92 -19.12 -8.97
C VAL A 399 0.29 -18.18 -7.95
N THR A 400 0.14 -16.89 -8.28
CA THR A 400 -0.69 -15.95 -7.53
C THR A 400 -1.62 -15.22 -8.50
N GLU A 401 -2.93 -15.39 -8.34
CA GLU A 401 -3.96 -14.74 -9.17
C GLU A 401 -3.99 -13.22 -8.96
N CYS A 402 -4.05 -12.79 -7.70
CA CYS A 402 -4.15 -11.39 -7.32
C CYS A 402 -2.77 -10.84 -6.92
N SER A 403 -1.88 -10.64 -7.90
CA SER A 403 -0.50 -10.19 -7.62
C SER A 403 -0.37 -8.68 -7.43
N ALA A 404 -1.26 -7.90 -8.02
CA ALA A 404 -1.38 -6.47 -7.76
C ALA A 404 -2.81 -5.98 -7.94
N THR A 405 -3.16 -4.91 -7.22
CA THR A 405 -4.43 -4.21 -7.42
C THR A 405 -4.26 -2.70 -7.59
N CYS A 406 -5.19 -2.09 -8.32
CA CYS A 406 -5.40 -0.65 -8.39
C CYS A 406 -6.63 -0.29 -7.54
N ILE A 407 -6.46 0.67 -6.63
CA ILE A 407 -7.54 1.24 -5.83
C ILE A 407 -7.91 2.57 -6.44
N ILE A 408 -9.16 2.70 -6.86
CA ILE A 408 -9.60 3.80 -7.71
C ILE A 408 -10.52 4.73 -6.93
N TYR A 409 -10.24 6.02 -7.01
CA TYR A 409 -11.03 7.09 -6.42
C TYR A 409 -11.41 8.08 -7.51
N ARG A 410 -12.68 8.41 -7.62
CA ARG A 410 -13.19 9.34 -8.63
C ARG A 410 -13.78 10.56 -7.96
N ASP A 411 -13.18 11.71 -8.23
CA ASP A 411 -13.81 12.96 -7.87
C ASP A 411 -15.09 13.14 -8.70
N PHE A 412 -16.22 13.33 -8.04
CA PHE A 412 -17.48 13.40 -8.75
C PHE A 412 -17.65 14.69 -9.55
N GLU A 413 -17.10 15.80 -9.08
CA GLU A 413 -17.28 17.12 -9.69
C GLU A 413 -16.29 17.30 -10.85
N SER A 414 -15.01 17.02 -10.61
CA SER A 414 -13.95 17.15 -11.63
C SER A 414 -13.83 15.94 -12.56
N LYS A 415 -14.42 14.79 -12.19
CA LYS A 415 -14.25 13.49 -12.88
C LYS A 415 -12.81 12.98 -12.90
N GLN A 416 -11.90 13.64 -12.18
CA GLN A 416 -10.53 13.18 -12.05
C GLN A 416 -10.50 11.84 -11.32
N VAL A 417 -9.70 10.94 -11.88
CA VAL A 417 -9.44 9.63 -11.30
C VAL A 417 -8.11 9.72 -10.57
N ARG A 418 -8.07 9.13 -9.38
CA ARG A 418 -6.89 8.97 -8.57
C ARG A 418 -6.71 7.52 -8.22
N ARG A 419 -5.46 7.08 -8.24
CA ARG A 419 -5.12 5.70 -7.99
C ARG A 419 -4.20 5.56 -6.78
N SER A 420 -4.23 4.38 -6.23
CA SER A 420 -3.28 3.85 -5.25
C SER A 420 -3.09 2.39 -5.61
N PHE A 421 -1.94 1.82 -5.27
CA PHE A 421 -1.55 0.53 -5.80
C PHE A 421 -1.21 -0.42 -4.67
N THR A 422 -1.44 -1.70 -4.91
CA THR A 422 -1.01 -2.75 -4.00
C THR A 422 -0.28 -3.81 -4.81
N CYS A 423 0.78 -4.40 -4.25
CA CYS A 423 1.59 -5.42 -4.88
C CYS A 423 1.92 -6.51 -3.86
N GLN A 424 1.66 -7.77 -4.19
CA GLN A 424 2.09 -8.92 -3.39
C GLN A 424 3.62 -9.11 -3.47
N PHE A 425 4.20 -8.73 -4.60
CA PHE A 425 5.63 -8.76 -4.89
C PHE A 425 6.36 -7.50 -4.39
N HIS A 426 7.68 -7.56 -4.41
CA HIS A 426 8.58 -6.50 -3.96
C HIS A 426 9.28 -5.82 -5.15
N PRO A 427 8.67 -4.80 -5.78
CA PRO A 427 9.29 -4.11 -6.90
C PRO A 427 10.55 -3.30 -6.48
N GLU A 428 10.74 -3.07 -5.19
CA GLU A 428 11.93 -2.44 -4.61
C GLU A 428 13.11 -3.42 -4.41
N LEU A 429 12.86 -4.73 -4.38
CA LEU A 429 13.91 -5.73 -4.22
C LEU A 429 14.44 -6.17 -5.58
N LEU A 430 15.77 -6.29 -5.67
CA LEU A 430 16.43 -6.89 -6.82
C LEU A 430 16.45 -8.42 -6.69
N SER A 431 16.83 -9.11 -7.75
CA SER A 431 16.89 -10.58 -7.81
C SER A 431 17.78 -11.26 -6.77
N ASP A 432 18.68 -10.52 -6.10
CA ASP A 432 19.48 -11.04 -4.99
C ASP A 432 18.73 -11.09 -3.65
N LEU A 433 17.55 -10.46 -3.54
CA LEU A 433 16.70 -10.37 -2.35
C LEU A 433 17.48 -9.87 -1.12
N ARG A 434 18.29 -8.82 -1.30
CA ARG A 434 19.09 -8.23 -0.22
C ARG A 434 18.67 -6.80 0.04
N ALA A 435 18.71 -6.42 1.31
CA ALA A 435 18.61 -5.02 1.68
C ALA A 435 19.90 -4.27 1.27
N VAL A 436 19.76 -3.02 0.84
CA VAL A 436 20.91 -2.14 0.65
C VAL A 436 21.72 -2.04 1.94
N GLY A 437 23.05 -2.14 1.83
CA GLY A 437 23.97 -2.21 2.98
C GLY A 437 24.52 -3.62 3.23
N HIS A 438 23.81 -4.67 2.81
CA HIS A 438 24.33 -6.04 2.81
C HIS A 438 25.04 -6.41 1.51
N SER A 439 24.67 -5.77 0.39
CA SER A 439 25.29 -5.93 -0.92
C SER A 439 25.90 -4.63 -1.44
N ALA A 440 26.68 -4.71 -2.51
CA ALA A 440 27.12 -3.52 -3.22
C ALA A 440 25.88 -2.76 -3.74
N PRO A 441 25.73 -1.47 -3.42
CA PRO A 441 24.54 -0.72 -3.76
C PRO A 441 24.35 -0.68 -5.29
N PRO A 442 23.12 -0.84 -5.80
CA PRO A 442 22.90 -0.88 -7.24
C PRO A 442 23.21 0.48 -7.87
N SER A 443 23.90 0.47 -9.00
CA SER A 443 24.12 1.67 -9.81
C SER A 443 22.84 2.12 -10.50
N TYR A 444 22.77 3.38 -10.92
CA TYR A 444 21.65 3.89 -11.72
C TYR A 444 21.38 3.04 -12.97
N ALA A 445 22.45 2.61 -13.66
CA ALA A 445 22.35 1.73 -14.82
C ALA A 445 21.80 0.33 -14.46
N ARG A 446 22.14 -0.22 -13.28
CA ARG A 446 21.56 -1.48 -12.80
C ARG A 446 20.07 -1.32 -12.52
N LEU A 447 19.66 -0.23 -11.85
CA LEU A 447 18.25 0.08 -11.59
C LEU A 447 17.47 0.29 -12.90
N LYS A 448 18.05 0.92 -13.92
CA LYS A 448 17.42 1.05 -15.25
C LYS A 448 17.24 -0.27 -16.00
N ALA A 449 18.06 -1.26 -15.70
CA ALA A 449 17.95 -2.58 -16.32
C ALA A 449 16.97 -3.50 -15.56
N ASP A 450 16.66 -3.18 -14.31
CA ASP A 450 15.83 -3.98 -13.42
C ASP A 450 14.34 -3.66 -13.62
N ASP A 451 13.52 -4.67 -13.91
CA ASP A 451 12.11 -4.47 -14.23
C ASP A 451 11.30 -4.08 -12.97
N GLY A 452 11.64 -4.64 -11.81
CA GLY A 452 11.05 -4.29 -10.52
C GLY A 452 11.27 -2.81 -10.19
N ALA A 453 12.52 -2.34 -10.24
CA ALA A 453 12.85 -0.95 -9.93
C ALA A 453 12.15 0.04 -10.89
N ARG A 454 12.03 -0.32 -12.17
CA ARG A 454 11.27 0.46 -13.16
C ARG A 454 9.77 0.45 -12.88
N LEU A 455 9.22 -0.70 -12.49
CA LEU A 455 7.82 -0.81 -12.11
C LEU A 455 7.53 0.02 -10.86
N PHE A 456 8.38 -0.05 -9.82
CA PHE A 456 8.28 0.79 -8.63
C PHE A 456 8.26 2.28 -9.00
N ALA A 457 9.21 2.73 -9.83
CA ALA A 457 9.26 4.10 -10.31
C ALA A 457 8.01 4.50 -11.12
N ARG A 458 7.46 3.59 -11.94
CA ARG A 458 6.22 3.82 -12.70
C ARG A 458 5.02 4.00 -11.78
N LEU A 459 4.85 3.13 -10.77
CA LEU A 459 3.75 3.22 -9.81
C LEU A 459 3.79 4.56 -9.04
N LEU A 460 5.00 5.00 -8.66
CA LEU A 460 5.20 6.33 -8.07
C LEU A 460 4.85 7.45 -9.05
N TYR A 461 5.37 7.38 -10.29
CA TYR A 461 5.16 8.42 -11.31
C TYR A 461 3.67 8.64 -11.62
N GLU A 462 2.96 7.56 -11.95
CA GLU A 462 1.54 7.64 -12.31
C GLU A 462 0.68 8.06 -11.11
N GLY A 463 0.94 7.51 -9.92
CA GLY A 463 0.18 7.89 -8.74
C GLY A 463 0.44 9.33 -8.25
N MET A 464 1.58 9.94 -8.58
CA MET A 464 1.89 11.34 -8.27
C MET A 464 1.22 12.34 -9.23
N GLN A 465 0.86 11.94 -10.46
CA GLN A 465 0.18 12.82 -11.42
C GLN A 465 -1.30 13.06 -11.11
N GLU A 466 -1.90 12.14 -10.36
CA GLU A 466 -3.35 12.07 -10.11
C GLU A 466 -3.76 12.62 -8.73
#